data_AF-A0AAN5I0A6-F1
#
_entry.id   AF-A0AAN5I0A6-F1
#
_cell.length_a   1.000
_cell.length_b   1.000
_cell.length_c   1.000
_cell.angle_alpha   90.00
_cell.angle_beta   90.00
_cell.angle_gamma   90.00
#
_symmetry.space_group_name_H-M   'P 1'
#
loop_
_entity.id
_entity.type
_entity.pdbx_description
1 polymer ?
#
loop_
_entity_poly.entity_id
_entity_poly.type
_entity_poly.pdbx_seq_one_letter_code
_entity_poly.pdbx_strand_id
1 'polypeptide(L)'
;MLHFVWLNSTLTKPFTPLFETVYVIEGCALAVLLTLVPFAAVAIIRASPIHRNFRIVFLLALFHLTIGTLSRIVLIYHQLLS
;
A
#
# COMPACT_ATOMS: atom_id res chain seq x y z
N MET A 1 8.24 -7.41 23.79
CA MET A 1 6.86 -7.88 23.56
C MET A 1 6.43 -7.49 22.15
N LEU A 2 6.75 -8.32 21.14
CA LEU A 2 6.17 -8.23 19.79
C LEU A 2 5.01 -9.23 19.72
N HIS A 3 3.94 -8.97 20.47
CA HIS A 3 2.78 -9.86 20.59
C HIS A 3 1.57 -9.32 19.79
N PHE A 4 1.79 -8.49 18.76
CA PHE A 4 0.71 -8.00 17.90
C PHE A 4 0.52 -8.83 16.62
N VAL A 5 1.55 -9.55 16.16
CA VAL A 5 1.50 -10.32 14.90
C VAL A 5 0.67 -11.60 15.03
N TRP A 6 0.68 -12.22 16.22
CA TRP A 6 0.05 -13.53 16.45
C TRP A 6 -1.47 -13.49 16.69
N LEU A 7 -2.06 -12.30 16.79
CA LEU A 7 -3.47 -12.16 17.19
C LEU A 7 -4.44 -12.34 16.01
N ASN A 8 -3.99 -12.18 14.76
CA ASN A 8 -4.89 -12.19 13.60
C ASN A 8 -4.87 -13.50 12.78
N SER A 9 -3.76 -14.23 12.75
CA SER A 9 -3.66 -15.53 12.03
C SER A 9 -4.60 -16.59 12.63
N THR A 10 -4.68 -16.67 13.96
CA THR A 10 -5.54 -17.62 14.68
C THR A 10 -7.04 -17.32 14.54
N LEU A 11 -7.43 -16.05 14.37
CA LEU A 11 -8.84 -15.64 14.18
C LEU A 11 -9.36 -15.84 12.76
N THR A 12 -8.47 -15.84 11.75
CA THR A 12 -8.86 -15.85 10.32
C THR A 12 -8.85 -17.24 9.71
N LYS A 13 -8.12 -18.20 10.30
CA LYS A 13 -8.12 -19.63 9.92
C LYS A 13 -9.49 -20.29 9.74
N PRO A 14 -10.51 -20.07 10.59
CA PRO A 14 -11.80 -20.73 10.42
C PRO A 14 -12.64 -20.17 9.25
N PHE A 15 -12.26 -19.04 8.67
CA PHE A 15 -13.00 -18.35 7.62
C PHE A 15 -12.31 -18.44 6.24
N THR A 16 -11.51 -19.49 6.03
CA THR A 16 -11.00 -19.82 4.69
C THR A 16 -12.18 -20.14 3.74
N PRO A 17 -12.20 -19.64 2.50
CA PRO A 17 -11.15 -18.87 1.80
C PRO A 17 -11.37 -17.34 1.78
N LEU A 18 -12.27 -16.82 2.62
CA LEU A 18 -12.74 -15.43 2.52
C LEU A 18 -11.60 -14.42 2.76
N PHE A 19 -10.82 -14.60 3.83
CA PHE A 19 -9.71 -13.69 4.14
C PHE A 19 -8.56 -13.77 3.13
N GLU A 20 -8.26 -14.96 2.59
CA GLU A 20 -7.26 -15.13 1.52
C GLU A 20 -7.65 -14.31 0.28
N THR A 21 -8.93 -14.37 -0.09
CA THR A 21 -9.46 -13.58 -1.22
C THR A 21 -9.29 -12.08 -0.98
N VAL A 22 -9.58 -11.61 0.25
CA VAL A 22 -9.39 -10.20 0.62
C VAL A 22 -7.93 -9.79 0.51
N TYR A 23 -6.99 -10.61 1.01
CA TYR A 23 -5.57 -10.31 0.93
C TYR A 23 -5.03 -10.31 -0.50
N VAL A 24 -5.55 -11.18 -1.37
CA VAL A 24 -5.22 -11.17 -2.80
C VAL A 24 -5.72 -9.90 -3.47
N ILE A 25 -6.99 -9.52 -3.24
CA ILE A 25 -7.56 -8.27 -3.77
C ILE A 25 -6.76 -7.06 -3.29
N GLU A 26 -6.40 -7.05 -2.00
CA GLU A 26 -5.58 -6.00 -1.42
C GLU A 26 -4.20 -5.96 -2.07
N GLY A 27 -3.52 -7.09 -2.23
CA GLY A 27 -2.23 -7.19 -2.91
C GLY A 27 -2.29 -6.67 -4.35
N CYS A 28 -3.34 -7.03 -5.10
CA CYS A 28 -3.57 -6.50 -6.44
C CYS A 28 -3.76 -4.97 -6.42
N ALA A 29 -4.54 -4.44 -5.49
CA ALA A 29 -4.75 -3.00 -5.36
C ALA A 29 -3.46 -2.24 -5.05
N LEU A 30 -2.62 -2.77 -4.14
CA LEU A 30 -1.32 -2.18 -3.80
C LEU A 30 -0.35 -2.22 -5.00
N ALA A 31 -0.35 -3.30 -5.78
CA ALA A 31 0.47 -3.42 -7.00
C ALA A 31 0.02 -2.41 -8.07
N VAL A 32 -1.29 -2.26 -8.31
CA VAL A 32 -1.83 -1.23 -9.21
C VAL A 32 -1.43 0.16 -8.73
N LEU A 33 -1.52 0.43 -7.42
CA LEU A 33 -1.15 1.72 -6.88
C LEU A 33 0.34 2.02 -7.09
N LEU A 34 1.24 1.07 -6.81
CA LEU A 34 2.68 1.23 -7.02
C LEU A 34 3.05 1.46 -8.48
N THR A 35 2.36 0.79 -9.42
CA THR A 35 2.59 1.00 -10.86
C THR A 35 2.09 2.37 -11.33
N LEU A 36 1.04 2.93 -10.72
CA LEU A 36 0.50 4.24 -11.06
C LEU A 36 1.31 5.42 -10.49
N VAL A 37 2.02 5.24 -9.37
CA VAL A 37 2.84 6.29 -8.74
C VAL A 37 3.81 7.00 -9.71
N PRO A 38 4.65 6.30 -10.52
CA PRO A 38 5.56 6.98 -11.44
C PRO A 38 4.83 7.82 -12.49
N PHE A 39 3.68 7.34 -13.00
CA PHE A 39 2.86 8.11 -13.93
C PHE A 39 2.27 9.36 -13.26
N ALA A 40 1.79 9.23 -12.02
CA ALA A 40 1.30 10.36 -11.23
C ALA A 40 2.39 11.41 -10.97
N ALA A 41 3.61 10.97 -10.64
CA ALA A 41 4.75 11.87 -10.43
C ALA A 41 5.09 12.68 -11.70
N VAL A 42 5.13 12.01 -12.87
CA VAL A 42 5.35 12.68 -14.16
C VAL A 42 4.21 13.65 -14.47
N ALA A 43 2.95 13.27 -14.21
CA ALA A 43 1.80 14.14 -14.42
C ALA A 43 1.85 15.40 -13.55
N ILE A 44 2.21 15.27 -12.26
CA ILE A 44 2.37 16.42 -11.34
C ILE A 44 3.49 17.35 -11.81
N ILE A 45 4.64 16.81 -12.24
CA ILE A 45 5.75 17.61 -12.73
C ILE A 45 5.34 18.41 -13.98
N ARG A 46 4.59 17.78 -14.89
CA ARG A 46 4.12 18.38 -16.14
C ARG A 46 2.87 19.26 -16.00
N ALA A 47 2.22 19.28 -14.83
CA ALA A 47 1.04 20.08 -14.59
C ALA A 47 1.38 21.58 -14.55
N SER A 48 1.30 22.23 -15.73
CA SER A 48 1.57 23.66 -15.92
C SER A 48 0.83 24.60 -14.94
N PRO A 49 -0.47 24.44 -14.64
CA PRO A 49 -1.20 25.39 -13.80
C PRO A 49 -0.83 25.33 -12.31
N ILE A 50 -0.09 24.31 -11.86
CA ILE A 50 0.22 24.12 -10.45
C ILE A 50 1.50 24.89 -10.09
N HIS A 51 1.44 25.70 -9.03
CA HIS A 51 2.61 26.40 -8.51
C HIS A 51 3.68 25.41 -7.99
N ARG A 52 4.97 25.77 -8.14
CA ARG A 52 6.10 24.86 -7.86
C ARG A 52 6.06 24.26 -6.45
N ASN A 53 5.75 25.06 -5.43
CA ASN A 53 5.67 24.58 -4.04
C ASN A 53 4.57 23.51 -3.87
N PHE A 54 3.43 23.67 -4.54
CA PHE A 54 2.37 22.66 -4.50
C PHE A 54 2.80 21.37 -5.20
N ARG A 55 3.56 21.45 -6.30
CA ARG A 55 4.11 20.25 -6.95
C ARG A 55 5.00 19.46 -6.00
N ILE A 56 5.85 20.13 -5.23
CA ILE A 56 6.73 19.49 -4.24
C ILE A 56 5.88 18.79 -3.15
N VAL A 57 4.83 19.44 -2.66
CA VAL A 57 3.92 18.84 -1.66
C VAL A 57 3.24 17.57 -2.22
N PHE A 58 2.75 17.60 -3.47
CA PHE A 58 2.15 16.42 -4.09
C PHE A 58 3.16 15.29 -4.33
N LEU A 59 4.39 15.61 -4.72
CA LEU A 59 5.46 14.62 -4.86
C LEU A 59 5.85 14.02 -3.50
N LEU A 60 5.88 14.82 -2.44
CA LEU A 60 6.11 14.34 -1.07
C LEU A 60 4.98 13.43 -0.59
N ALA A 61 3.72 13.75 -0.94
CA ALA A 61 2.58 12.90 -0.65
C ALA A 61 2.68 11.55 -1.37
N LEU A 62 3.08 11.55 -2.66
CA LEU A 62 3.36 10.30 -3.39
C LEU A 62 4.47 9.48 -2.75
N PHE A 63 5.53 10.13 -2.24
CA PHE A 63 6.60 9.45 -1.53
C PHE A 63 6.14 8.83 -0.20
N HIS A 64 5.29 9.53 0.56
CA HIS A 64 4.68 8.95 1.77
C HIS A 64 3.77 7.77 1.43
N LEU A 65 3.00 7.89 0.34
CA LEU A 65 2.12 6.84 -0.14
C LEU A 65 2.90 5.58 -0.53
N THR A 66 4.05 5.71 -1.21
CA THR A 66 4.89 4.54 -1.55
C THR A 66 5.44 3.86 -0.32
N ILE A 67 5.97 4.62 0.65
CA ILE A 67 6.45 4.04 1.92
C ILE A 67 5.33 3.31 2.65
N GLY A 68 4.15 3.93 2.76
CA GLY A 68 2.98 3.31 3.41
C GLY A 68 2.50 2.05 2.67
N THR A 69 2.58 2.04 1.35
CA THR A 69 2.21 0.88 0.53
C THR A 69 3.20 -0.27 0.71
N LEU A 70 4.49 0.02 0.75
CA LEU A 70 5.54 -0.97 1.00
C LEU A 70 5.43 -1.57 2.41
N SER A 71 5.17 -0.76 3.44
CA SER A 71 4.97 -1.27 4.79
C SER A 71 3.72 -2.16 4.89
N ARG A 72 2.65 -1.83 4.14
CA ARG A 72 1.46 -2.67 4.08
C ARG A 72 1.73 -4.03 3.42
N ILE A 73 2.54 -4.08 2.36
CA ILE A 73 2.94 -5.35 1.73
C ILE A 73 3.66 -6.26 2.73
N VAL A 74 4.56 -5.69 3.56
CA VAL A 74 5.26 -6.45 4.62
C VAL A 74 4.26 -7.03 5.62
N LEU A 75 3.23 -6.28 6.01
CA LEU A 75 2.18 -6.78 6.90
C LEU A 75 1.39 -7.93 6.27
N ILE A 76 1.00 -7.83 4.99
CA ILE A 76 0.27 -8.89 4.28
C ILE A 76 1.13 -10.15 4.15
N TYR A 77 2.42 -10.00 3.83
CA TYR A 77 3.37 -11.11 3.78
C TYR A 77 3.42 -11.87 5.11
N HIS A 78 3.51 -11.13 6.23
CA HIS A 78 3.45 -11.74 7.55
C HIS A 78 2.08 -12.40 7.82
N GLN A 79 0.97 -11.81 7.41
CA GLN A 79 -0.37 -12.38 7.64
C GLN A 79 -0.64 -13.65 6.84
N LEU A 80 -0.04 -13.82 5.66
CA LEU A 80 -0.22 -15.01 4.81
C LEU A 80 0.70 -16.19 5.22
N LEU A 81 1.89 -15.91 5.76
CA LEU A 81 2.90 -16.93 6.06
C LEU A 81 3.00 -17.29 7.55
N SER A 82 2.25 -16.64 8.43
CA SER A 82 2.21 -16.92 9.89
C SER A 82 0.96 -17.70 10.28
#